data_AF-A0A2V9HXZ5-F1
#
_entry.id   AF-A0A2V9HXZ5-F1
#
_cell.length_a   1.000
_cell.length_b   1.000
_cell.length_c   1.000
_cell.angle_alpha   90.00
_cell.angle_beta   90.00
_cell.angle_gamma   90.00
#
_symmetry.space_group_name_H-M   'P 1'
#
loop_
_entity.id
_entity.type
_entity.pdbx_description
1 polymer ?
#
loop_
_entity_poly.entity_id
_entity_poly.type
_entity_poly.pdbx_seq_one_letter_code
_entity_poly.pdbx_strand_id
1 'polypeptide(L)'
;MQLIEEAVLDAYTEEDQAVGFLTMIEEHLALPFSVKILGVDADVEKVVDMTLDGQIVAICRRGKTRQKIPILDLPLPTPTPAGVEWIAAYRRWCRGSW
;
A
#
# COMPACT_ATOMS: atom_id res chain seq x y z
N MET A 1 -7.92 -0.76 -14.71
CA MET A 1 -6.86 -0.44 -15.67
C MET A 1 -6.43 0.99 -15.49
N GLN A 2 -7.35 1.98 -15.54
CA GLN A 2 -7.01 3.39 -15.34
C GLN A 2 -6.02 3.69 -14.21
N LEU A 3 -6.25 3.18 -12.98
CA LEU A 3 -5.32 3.41 -11.86
C LEU A 3 -3.93 2.78 -12.07
N ILE A 4 -3.86 1.63 -12.76
CA ILE A 4 -2.58 0.98 -13.04
C ILE A 4 -1.83 1.77 -14.11
N GLU A 5 -2.52 2.17 -15.19
CA GLU A 5 -1.96 3.02 -16.24
C GLU A 5 -1.47 4.36 -15.69
N GLU A 6 -2.23 4.96 -14.78
CA GLU A 6 -1.86 6.22 -14.12
C GLU A 6 -0.61 6.04 -13.24
N ALA A 7 -0.54 4.96 -12.47
CA ALA A 7 0.63 4.66 -11.64
C ALA A 7 1.90 4.35 -12.46
N VAL A 8 1.79 3.85 -13.69
CA VAL A 8 2.94 3.43 -14.51
C VAL A 8 3.25 4.36 -15.69
N LEU A 9 2.54 5.50 -15.81
CA LEU A 9 2.57 6.36 -16.99
C LEU A 9 3.99 6.84 -17.35
N ASP A 10 4.77 7.21 -16.33
CA ASP A 10 6.14 7.72 -16.48
C ASP A 10 7.21 6.68 -16.13
N ALA A 11 6.84 5.40 -16.06
CA ALA A 11 7.73 4.32 -15.64
C ALA A 11 8.43 3.63 -16.83
N TYR A 12 9.76 3.44 -16.72
CA TYR A 12 10.57 2.77 -17.74
C TYR A 12 11.01 1.36 -17.33
N THR A 13 10.97 1.05 -16.03
CA THR A 13 11.36 -0.22 -15.42
C THR A 13 10.29 -0.73 -14.45
N GLU A 14 10.33 -2.00 -14.05
CA GLU A 14 9.41 -2.53 -13.03
C GLU A 14 9.60 -1.82 -11.67
N GLU A 15 10.83 -1.42 -11.37
CA GLU A 15 11.15 -0.61 -10.20
C GLU A 15 10.48 0.77 -10.28
N ASP A 16 10.54 1.43 -11.44
CA ASP A 16 9.85 2.72 -11.65
C ASP A 16 8.33 2.56 -11.50
N GLN A 17 7.76 1.44 -11.97
CA GLN A 17 6.34 1.14 -11.82
C GLN A 17 5.96 0.98 -10.35
N ALA A 18 6.75 0.23 -9.57
CA ALA A 18 6.53 0.07 -8.14
C ALA A 18 6.62 1.40 -7.38
N VAL A 19 7.55 2.28 -7.76
CA VAL A 19 7.66 3.64 -7.21
C VAL A 19 6.44 4.49 -7.58
N GLY A 20 5.93 4.37 -8.81
CA GLY A 20 4.69 5.03 -9.21
C GLY A 20 3.50 4.60 -8.36
N PHE A 21 3.36 3.31 -8.07
CA PHE A 21 2.34 2.82 -7.12
C PHE A 21 2.55 3.36 -5.70
N LEU A 22 3.79 3.43 -5.22
CA LEU A 22 4.09 4.00 -3.91
C LEU A 22 3.58 5.44 -3.83
N THR A 23 3.91 6.27 -4.82
CA THR A 23 3.47 7.67 -4.89
C THR A 23 1.94 7.78 -4.86
N MET A 24 1.23 7.05 -5.73
CA MET A 24 -0.23 7.16 -5.78
C MET A 24 -0.90 6.69 -4.49
N ILE A 25 -0.34 5.65 -3.84
CA ILE A 25 -0.83 5.18 -2.54
C ILE A 25 -0.57 6.21 -1.44
N GLU A 26 0.62 6.83 -1.40
CA GLU A 26 0.95 7.86 -0.41
C GLU A 26 0.06 9.10 -0.54
N GLU A 27 -0.27 9.51 -1.76
CA GLU A 27 -1.08 10.69 -2.03
C GLU A 27 -2.56 10.49 -1.71
N HIS A 28 -3.11 9.30 -1.96
CA HIS A 28 -4.55 9.07 -1.94
C HIS A 28 -5.05 8.25 -0.75
N LEU A 29 -4.21 7.39 -0.15
CA LEU A 29 -4.64 6.54 0.95
C LEU A 29 -4.88 7.39 2.20
N ALA A 30 -6.13 7.43 2.66
CA ALA A 30 -6.49 8.13 3.87
C ALA A 30 -5.82 7.48 5.09
N LEU A 31 -5.01 8.26 5.81
CA LEU A 31 -4.25 7.84 6.97
C LEU A 31 -4.45 8.83 8.14
N PRO A 32 -4.33 8.38 9.41
CA PRO A 32 -4.20 6.97 9.81
C PRO A 32 -5.55 6.24 9.75
N PHE A 33 -5.50 4.90 9.71
CA PHE A 33 -6.68 4.05 9.91
C PHE A 33 -6.35 2.81 10.73
N SER A 34 -7.34 2.33 11.50
CA SER A 34 -7.16 1.15 12.36
C SER A 34 -7.41 -0.14 11.61
N VAL A 35 -6.59 -1.16 11.89
CA VAL A 35 -6.64 -2.50 11.31
C VAL A 35 -6.43 -3.56 12.38
N LYS A 36 -6.89 -4.78 12.11
CA LYS A 36 -6.67 -5.94 12.98
C LYS A 36 -5.74 -6.95 12.31
N ILE A 37 -4.44 -6.84 12.57
CA ILE A 37 -3.41 -7.74 12.03
C ILE A 37 -3.31 -8.98 12.91
N LEU A 38 -3.63 -10.15 12.36
CA LEU A 38 -3.60 -11.44 13.09
C LEU A 38 -4.34 -11.38 14.44
N GLY A 39 -5.48 -10.68 14.49
CA GLY A 39 -6.30 -10.52 15.70
C GLY A 39 -5.91 -9.33 16.58
N VAL A 40 -4.79 -8.67 16.32
CA VAL A 40 -4.24 -7.57 17.11
C VAL A 40 -4.56 -6.22 16.49
N ASP A 41 -5.11 -5.30 17.28
CA ASP A 41 -5.37 -3.92 16.84
C ASP A 41 -4.07 -3.13 16.68
N ALA A 42 -3.96 -2.43 15.55
CA ALA A 42 -2.89 -1.51 15.23
C ALA A 42 -3.42 -0.39 14.31
N ASP A 43 -2.69 0.72 14.27
CA ASP A 43 -2.98 1.82 13.35
C ASP A 43 -1.97 1.82 12.22
N VAL A 44 -2.45 1.89 10.98
CA VAL A 44 -1.61 2.19 9.82
C VAL A 44 -1.32 3.69 9.86
N GLU A 45 -0.09 4.07 10.22
CA GLU A 45 0.29 5.48 10.38
C GLU A 45 0.64 6.11 9.04
N LYS A 46 1.38 5.37 8.21
CA LYS A 46 1.89 5.86 6.92
C LYS A 46 2.37 4.72 6.02
N VAL A 47 2.35 4.95 4.72
CA VAL A 47 3.11 4.18 3.72
C VAL A 47 4.32 5.06 3.39
N VAL A 48 5.55 4.55 3.48
CA VAL A 48 6.77 5.38 3.29
C VAL A 48 7.97 4.62 2.75
N ASP A 49 7.82 3.34 2.42
CA ASP A 49 8.99 2.54 2.15
C ASP A 49 8.71 1.38 1.21
N MET A 50 9.79 0.93 0.60
CA MET A 50 9.85 -0.27 -0.21
C MET A 50 10.94 -1.18 0.35
N THR A 51 10.70 -2.47 0.32
CA THR A 51 11.75 -3.45 0.58
C THR A 51 12.76 -3.48 -0.60
N LEU A 52 13.89 -4.14 -0.40
CA LEU A 52 14.92 -4.29 -1.45
C LEU A 52 14.41 -5.06 -2.68
N ASP A 53 13.40 -5.90 -2.49
CA ASP A 53 12.66 -6.63 -3.54
C ASP A 53 11.45 -5.87 -4.07
N GLY A 54 11.32 -4.56 -3.77
CA GLY A 54 10.32 -3.68 -4.39
C GLY A 54 8.91 -3.78 -3.82
N GLN A 55 8.73 -4.40 -2.64
CA GLN A 55 7.42 -4.47 -2.00
C GLN A 55 7.12 -3.20 -1.21
N ILE A 56 5.98 -2.57 -1.50
CA ILE A 56 5.49 -1.42 -0.73
C ILE A 56 5.11 -1.89 0.68
N VAL A 57 5.61 -1.19 1.71
CA VAL A 57 5.33 -1.50 3.11
C VAL A 57 4.67 -0.33 3.83
N ALA A 58 3.75 -0.66 4.73
CA ALA A 58 3.12 0.28 5.63
C ALA A 58 3.72 0.20 7.03
N ILE A 59 3.80 1.35 7.71
CA ILE A 59 4.18 1.44 9.11
C ILE A 59 2.94 1.29 9.96
N CYS A 60 2.85 0.16 10.64
CA CYS A 60 1.78 -0.14 11.59
C CYS A 60 2.27 0.10 13.02
N ARG A 61 1.50 0.86 13.81
CA ARG A 61 1.80 1.17 15.20
C ARG A 61 0.84 0.43 16.13
N ARG A 62 1.41 -0.13 17.20
CA ARG A 62 0.67 -0.59 18.37
C ARG A 62 1.35 -0.09 19.63
N GLY A 63 0.68 0.80 20.36
CA GLY A 63 1.26 1.40 21.56
C GLY A 63 2.55 2.16 21.24
N LYS A 64 3.71 1.72 21.75
CA LYS A 64 5.03 2.33 21.45
C LYS A 64 5.80 1.60 20.34
N THR A 65 5.29 0.49 19.85
CA THR A 65 5.96 -0.36 18.85
C THR A 65 5.51 0.02 17.45
N ARG A 66 6.46 0.09 16.51
CA ARG A 66 6.21 0.24 15.08
C ARG A 66 6.75 -0.96 14.34
N GLN A 67 6.03 -1.41 13.32
CA GLN A 67 6.42 -2.52 12.48
C GLN A 67 6.13 -2.19 11.01
N LYS A 68 7.03 -2.62 10.12
CA LYS A 68 6.78 -2.62 8.67
C LYS A 68 5.98 -3.85 8.31
N ILE A 69 4.88 -3.66 7.60
CA ILE A 69 4.02 -4.73 7.10
C ILE A 69 3.83 -4.53 5.60
N PRO A 70 4.02 -5.55 4.76
CA PRO A 70 3.72 -5.45 3.34
C PRO A 70 2.29 -4.96 3.13
N ILE A 71 2.10 -3.97 2.26
CA ILE A 71 0.80 -3.32 2.10
C ILE A 71 -0.27 -4.31 1.61
N LEU A 72 0.13 -5.34 0.88
CA LEU A 72 -0.74 -6.40 0.38
C LEU A 72 -1.20 -7.37 1.47
N ASP A 73 -0.52 -7.39 2.62
CA ASP A 73 -0.84 -8.20 3.80
C ASP A 73 -1.72 -7.43 4.81
N LEU A 74 -1.98 -6.13 4.58
CA LEU A 74 -2.87 -5.37 5.45
C LEU A 74 -4.31 -5.87 5.34
N PRO A 75 -4.94 -6.25 6.46
CA PRO A 75 -6.37 -6.49 6.49
C PRO A 75 -7.09 -5.15 6.41
N LEU A 76 -7.80 -4.93 5.29
CA LEU A 76 -8.55 -3.71 5.08
C LEU A 76 -9.80 -3.69 5.99
N PRO A 77 -10.03 -2.62 6.76
CA PRO A 77 -11.18 -2.53 7.64
C PRO A 77 -12.48 -2.34 6.84
N THR A 78 -13.62 -2.55 7.49
CA THR A 78 -14.93 -2.20 6.93
C THR A 78 -15.59 -1.14 7.83
N PRO A 79 -15.90 0.06 7.32
CA PRO A 79 -15.68 0.53 5.95
C PRO A 79 -14.19 0.71 5.61
N THR A 80 -13.84 0.60 4.33
CA THR A 80 -12.47 0.82 3.84
C THR A 80 -12.11 2.30 3.87
N PRO A 81 -10.85 2.68 4.17
CA PRO A 81 -10.40 4.05 3.99
C PRO A 81 -10.48 4.48 2.52
N ALA A 82 -10.54 5.79 2.27
CA ALA A 82 -10.41 6.33 0.93
C ALA A 82 -9.02 6.03 0.35
N GLY A 83 -8.91 5.84 -0.97
CA GLY A 83 -7.65 5.53 -1.66
C GLY A 83 -7.23 4.06 -1.60
N VAL A 84 -8.03 3.17 -1.02
CA VAL A 84 -7.75 1.72 -0.97
C VAL A 84 -7.75 1.07 -2.36
N GLU A 85 -8.42 1.68 -3.32
CA GLU A 85 -8.41 1.28 -4.73
C GLU A 85 -6.99 1.24 -5.31
N TRP A 86 -6.06 2.07 -4.82
CA TRP A 86 -4.66 2.05 -5.22
C TRP A 86 -3.91 0.81 -4.71
N ILE A 87 -4.25 0.33 -3.50
CA ILE A 87 -3.74 -0.95 -2.98
C ILE A 87 -4.28 -2.11 -3.83
N ALA A 88 -5.54 -2.05 -4.26
CA ALA A 88 -6.13 -3.05 -5.13
C ALA A 88 -5.51 -3.03 -6.54
N ALA A 89 -5.19 -1.84 -7.08
CA ALA A 89 -4.48 -1.68 -8.35
C ALA A 89 -3.07 -2.28 -8.28
N TYR A 90 -2.30 -1.95 -7.24
CA TYR A 90 -0.97 -2.52 -6.99
C TYR A 90 -1.02 -4.05 -6.88
N ARG A 91 -2.02 -4.59 -6.15
CA ARG A 91 -2.22 -6.05 -6.05
C ARG A 91 -2.43 -6.72 -7.41
N ARG A 92 -3.18 -6.08 -8.31
CA ARG A 92 -3.43 -6.61 -9.67
C ARG A 92 -2.18 -6.54 -10.53
N TRP A 93 -1.42 -5.45 -10.40
CA TRP A 93 -0.14 -5.26 -11.08
C TRP A 93 0.86 -6.34 -10.70
N CYS A 94 1.09 -6.60 -9.40
CA CYS A 94 1.99 -7.67 -8.93
C CYS A 94 1.60 -9.07 -9.42
N ARG A 95 0.33 -9.29 -9.76
CA ARG A 95 -0.18 -10.58 -10.26
C ARG A 95 -0.11 -10.71 -11.79
N GLY A 96 0.33 -9.68 -12.51
CA GLY A 96 0.25 -9.64 -13.98
C GLY A 96 -1.18 -9.69 -14.51
N SER A 97 -2.15 -9.24 -13.70
CA SER A 97 -3.60 -9.37 -13.97
C SER A 97 -4.23 -8.02 -14.32
N TRP A 98 -3.61 -7.30 -15.25
CA TRP A 98 -3.99 -5.94 -15.64
C TRP A 98 -3.93 -5.71 -17.13
#